data_AF-A0A960S382-F1
#
_entry.id   AF-A0A960S382-F1
#
_cell.length_a   1.000
_cell.length_b   1.000
_cell.length_c   1.000
_cell.angle_alpha   90.00
_cell.angle_beta   90.00
_cell.angle_gamma   90.00
#
_symmetry.space_group_name_H-M   'P 1'
#
loop_
_entity.id
_entity.type
_entity.pdbx_description
1 polymer ?
#
loop_
_entity_poly.entity_id
_entity_poly.type
_entity_poly.pdbx_seq_one_letter_code
_entity_poly.pdbx_strand_id
1 'polypeptide(L)'
;MHKILFFLLFFISIARGEVTYVYHKDVEGRESKTTWKLELKEDLLHIYGEGLNGNTKIITTPERVTQSFTHKSKHNSDEYSIHRVGPTLIAWKQENGERSERRYKVGNDLWLQEFDFSFKPFILSGCRDIKFSIIHPKKLDLHDMVATKQLFERLLINGVERETLKVKVTLTGFKKMFWHADLWFDPQAGDLLLYKANEGPNTPTSVITLFSKTLE
;
A
#
# COMPACT_ATOMS: atom_id res chain seq x y z
N MET A 1 -2.92 -29.75 -49.12
CA MET A 1 -3.24 -28.69 -48.13
C MET A 1 -3.18 -29.31 -46.76
N HIS A 2 -2.24 -28.93 -45.89
CA HIS A 2 -2.36 -28.95 -44.41
C HIS A 2 -1.17 -28.12 -43.89
N LYS A 3 -1.43 -26.85 -43.54
CA LYS A 3 -0.44 -25.97 -42.90
C LYS A 3 -0.55 -26.21 -41.39
N ILE A 4 0.48 -26.82 -40.80
CA ILE A 4 0.62 -26.94 -39.34
C ILE A 4 1.10 -25.58 -38.83
N LEU A 5 0.24 -24.92 -38.06
CA LEU A 5 0.54 -23.66 -37.37
C LEU A 5 1.29 -24.00 -36.08
N PHE A 6 2.60 -23.76 -36.06
CA PHE A 6 3.40 -23.87 -34.83
C PHE A 6 3.12 -22.64 -33.96
N PHE A 7 2.34 -22.82 -32.90
CA PHE A 7 2.11 -21.80 -31.87
C PHE A 7 3.30 -21.82 -30.91
N LEU A 8 4.21 -20.86 -31.04
CA LEU A 8 5.33 -20.69 -30.12
C LEU A 8 4.79 -20.05 -28.82
N LEU A 9 4.51 -20.88 -27.82
CA LEU A 9 4.22 -20.41 -26.45
C LEU A 9 5.55 -19.96 -25.81
N PHE A 10 5.78 -18.66 -25.82
CA PHE A 10 6.80 -18.03 -24.97
C PHE A 10 6.29 -18.08 -23.52
N PHE A 11 6.65 -19.14 -22.79
CA PHE A 11 6.60 -19.11 -21.33
C PHE A 11 7.72 -18.17 -20.87
N ILE A 12 7.39 -16.91 -20.63
CA ILE A 12 8.25 -16.02 -19.84
C ILE A 12 8.25 -16.62 -18.43
N SER A 13 9.31 -17.37 -18.12
CA SER A 13 9.64 -17.75 -16.75
C SER A 13 9.91 -16.46 -15.98
N ILE A 14 8.88 -15.90 -15.35
CA ILE A 14 9.04 -14.81 -14.41
C ILE A 14 9.87 -15.38 -13.26
N ALA A 15 11.14 -14.97 -13.18
CA ALA A 15 11.98 -15.27 -12.04
C ALA A 15 11.21 -14.88 -10.77
N ARG A 16 11.03 -15.85 -9.86
CA ARG A 16 10.52 -15.63 -8.49
C ARG A 16 11.58 -14.86 -7.69
N GLY A 17 11.78 -13.60 -8.05
CA GLY A 17 12.67 -12.71 -7.30
C GLY A 17 11.93 -12.19 -6.08
N GLU A 18 12.62 -12.19 -4.94
CA GLU A 18 12.17 -11.46 -3.76
C GLU A 18 12.61 -10.00 -3.92
N VAL A 19 11.76 -9.05 -3.54
CA VAL A 19 12.14 -7.64 -3.50
C VAL A 19 12.04 -7.12 -2.08
N THR A 20 13.16 -6.61 -1.57
CA THR A 20 13.23 -5.99 -0.26
C THR A 20 13.24 -4.46 -0.39
N TYR A 21 12.33 -3.78 0.29
CA TYR A 21 12.30 -2.33 0.44
C TYR A 21 12.64 -1.95 1.88
N VAL A 22 13.38 -0.87 2.06
CA VAL A 22 13.61 -0.26 3.35
C VAL A 22 13.10 1.16 3.31
N TYR A 23 12.18 1.49 4.22
CA TYR A 23 11.68 2.85 4.39
C TYR A 23 12.13 3.42 5.74
N HIS A 24 12.54 4.69 5.71
CA HIS A 24 12.79 5.49 6.91
C HIS A 24 11.58 6.38 7.17
N LYS A 25 11.12 6.41 8.41
CA LYS A 25 10.03 7.25 8.87
C LYS A 25 10.57 8.26 9.88
N ASP A 26 10.35 9.55 9.61
CA ASP A 26 10.58 10.66 10.53
C ASP A 26 9.23 11.20 11.00
N VAL A 27 9.09 11.38 12.31
CA VAL A 27 8.00 12.15 12.91
C VAL A 27 8.59 13.18 13.87
N GLU A 28 8.82 14.38 13.36
CA GLU A 28 9.41 15.51 14.10
C GLU A 28 10.77 15.15 14.70
N GLY A 29 11.66 14.57 13.89
CA GLY A 29 13.02 14.17 14.28
C GLY A 29 13.10 12.84 15.03
N ARG A 30 11.97 12.16 15.27
CA ARG A 30 11.95 10.78 15.75
C ARG A 30 11.97 9.82 14.58
N GLU A 31 13.12 9.20 14.37
CA GLU A 31 13.34 8.28 13.27
C GLU A 31 12.99 6.83 13.63
N SER A 32 12.46 6.11 12.65
CA SER A 32 12.23 4.66 12.71
C SER A 32 12.37 4.06 11.32
N LYS A 33 12.56 2.74 11.26
CA LYS A 33 12.73 2.00 10.00
C LYS A 33 11.69 0.91 9.89
N THR A 34 11.22 0.68 8.66
CA THR A 34 10.41 -0.49 8.31
C THR A 34 11.04 -1.18 7.10
N THR A 35 11.23 -2.49 7.23
CA THR A 35 11.67 -3.36 6.13
C THR A 35 10.46 -4.08 5.56
N TRP A 36 10.30 -4.07 4.24
CA TRP A 36 9.24 -4.78 3.55
C TRP A 36 9.82 -5.79 2.57
N LYS A 37 9.32 -7.02 2.58
CA LYS A 37 9.67 -8.09 1.63
C LYS A 37 8.46 -8.42 0.78
N LEU A 38 8.65 -8.43 -0.53
CA LEU A 38 7.63 -8.74 -1.52
C LEU A 38 8.01 -10.02 -2.25
N GLU A 39 7.08 -10.99 -2.25
CA GLU A 39 7.30 -12.31 -2.85
C GLU A 39 6.04 -12.77 -3.59
N LEU A 40 6.20 -13.34 -4.78
CA LEU A 40 5.10 -13.93 -5.53
C LEU A 40 4.94 -15.41 -5.15
N LYS A 41 3.80 -15.76 -4.54
CA LYS A 41 3.43 -17.14 -4.15
C LYS A 41 2.06 -17.47 -4.70
N GLU A 42 1.94 -18.60 -5.40
CA GLU A 42 0.63 -19.11 -5.85
C GLU A 42 -0.19 -18.04 -6.59
N ASP A 43 0.46 -17.28 -7.47
CA ASP A 43 -0.13 -16.17 -8.24
C ASP A 43 -0.68 -15.00 -7.39
N LEU A 44 -0.32 -14.94 -6.10
CA LEU A 44 -0.60 -13.85 -5.20
C LEU A 44 0.70 -13.16 -4.77
N LEU A 45 0.63 -11.85 -4.60
CA LEU A 45 1.74 -11.11 -4.03
C LEU A 45 1.61 -11.08 -2.51
N HIS A 46 2.60 -11.64 -1.84
CA HIS A 46 2.76 -11.61 -0.40
C HIS A 46 3.71 -10.47 -0.02
N ILE A 47 3.28 -9.63 0.90
CA ILE A 47 4.02 -8.46 1.37
C ILE A 47 4.18 -8.60 2.88
N TYR A 48 5.41 -8.63 3.36
CA TYR A 48 5.74 -8.77 4.78
C TYR A 48 6.46 -7.51 5.25
N GLY A 49 5.89 -6.81 6.23
CA GLY A 49 6.47 -5.63 6.84
C GLY A 49 6.99 -5.94 8.23
N GLU A 50 8.21 -5.53 8.53
CA GLU A 50 8.78 -5.56 9.87
C GLU A 50 9.19 -4.14 10.26
N GLY A 51 8.54 -3.60 11.29
CA GLY A 51 8.84 -2.28 11.84
C GLY A 51 9.09 -2.33 13.34
N LEU A 52 9.23 -1.13 13.92
CA LEU A 52 9.42 -0.95 15.37
C LEU A 52 8.23 -1.49 16.17
N ASN A 53 7.01 -1.16 15.74
CA ASN A 53 5.79 -1.41 16.53
C ASN A 53 5.15 -2.78 16.30
N GLY A 54 5.57 -3.50 15.26
CA GLY A 54 4.87 -4.72 14.86
C GLY A 54 5.30 -5.30 13.53
N ASN A 55 4.65 -6.40 13.19
CA ASN A 55 4.79 -7.09 11.92
C ASN A 55 3.48 -7.01 11.14
N THR A 56 3.58 -6.72 9.85
CA THR A 56 2.45 -6.63 8.93
C THR A 56 2.55 -7.73 7.88
N LYS A 57 1.43 -8.37 7.54
CA LYS A 57 1.32 -9.26 6.39
C LYS A 57 0.17 -8.79 5.51
N ILE A 58 0.43 -8.65 4.21
CA ILE A 58 -0.55 -8.28 3.21
C ILE A 58 -0.50 -9.33 2.10
N ILE A 59 -1.68 -9.72 1.62
CA ILE A 59 -1.83 -10.57 0.43
C ILE A 59 -2.63 -9.76 -0.57
N THR A 60 -2.13 -9.66 -1.80
CA THR A 60 -2.80 -8.94 -2.88
C THR A 60 -2.88 -9.81 -4.14
N THR A 61 -3.83 -9.51 -5.01
CA THR A 61 -3.85 -10.08 -6.38
C THR A 61 -2.65 -9.58 -7.18
N PRO A 62 -2.32 -10.14 -8.36
CA PRO A 62 -1.30 -9.58 -9.26
C PRO A 62 -1.52 -8.09 -9.59
N GLU A 63 -2.77 -7.67 -9.69
CA GLU A 63 -3.21 -6.28 -9.90
C GLU A 63 -3.13 -5.43 -8.61
N ARG A 64 -2.50 -5.96 -7.55
CA ARG A 64 -2.27 -5.30 -6.26
C ARG A 64 -3.56 -4.93 -5.50
N VAL A 65 -4.67 -5.60 -5.76
CA VAL A 65 -5.91 -5.43 -4.97
C VAL A 65 -5.77 -6.22 -3.67
N THR A 66 -6.02 -5.59 -2.52
CA THR A 66 -5.86 -6.24 -1.21
C THR A 66 -6.88 -7.37 -1.03
N GLN A 67 -6.39 -8.54 -0.60
CA GLN A 67 -7.18 -9.72 -0.25
C GLN A 67 -7.16 -9.99 1.26
N SER A 68 -6.02 -9.72 1.91
CA SER A 68 -5.92 -9.74 3.37
C SER A 68 -4.87 -8.75 3.86
N PHE A 69 -5.09 -8.21 5.06
CA PHE A 69 -4.16 -7.39 5.81
C PHE A 69 -4.17 -7.87 7.26
N THR A 70 -3.00 -8.09 7.85
CA THR A 70 -2.87 -8.40 9.27
C THR A 70 -1.70 -7.62 9.85
N HIS A 71 -1.88 -7.04 11.03
CA HIS A 71 -0.84 -6.40 11.81
C HIS A 71 -0.83 -6.97 13.23
N LYS A 72 0.34 -7.35 13.72
CA LYS A 72 0.56 -7.84 15.08
C LYS A 72 1.55 -6.95 15.79
N SER A 73 1.18 -6.48 16.97
CA SER A 73 2.06 -5.71 17.84
C SER A 73 3.26 -6.56 18.28
N LYS A 74 4.42 -5.92 18.44
CA LYS A 74 5.60 -6.52 19.08
C LYS A 74 5.62 -6.34 20.61
N HIS A 75 4.76 -5.48 21.15
CA HIS A 75 4.82 -5.03 22.54
C HIS A 75 3.73 -5.61 23.43
N ASN A 76 2.63 -6.08 22.84
CA ASN A 76 1.48 -6.63 23.54
C ASN A 76 0.75 -7.63 22.63
N SER A 77 -0.38 -8.16 23.10
CA SER A 77 -1.21 -9.11 22.36
C SER A 77 -2.18 -8.44 21.38
N ASP A 78 -1.97 -7.17 21.05
CA ASP A 78 -2.84 -6.45 20.13
C ASP A 78 -2.63 -6.95 18.70
N GLU A 79 -3.74 -7.19 18.02
CA GLU A 79 -3.77 -7.67 16.64
C GLU A 79 -4.90 -6.99 15.89
N TYR A 80 -4.65 -6.71 14.62
CA TYR A 80 -5.63 -6.15 13.70
C TYR A 80 -5.61 -6.96 12.41
N SER A 81 -6.78 -7.33 11.89
CA SER A 81 -6.86 -8.02 10.61
C SER A 81 -8.11 -7.65 9.83
N ILE A 82 -7.95 -7.60 8.50
CA ILE A 82 -9.01 -7.46 7.52
C ILE A 82 -8.82 -8.55 6.47
N HIS A 83 -9.90 -9.15 6.01
CA HIS A 83 -9.87 -10.03 4.85
C HIS A 83 -11.13 -9.87 4.01
N ARG A 84 -11.00 -10.11 2.71
CA ARG A 84 -12.12 -10.10 1.75
C ARG A 84 -12.72 -11.49 1.63
N VAL A 85 -14.05 -11.57 1.76
CA VAL A 85 -14.84 -12.78 1.52
C VAL A 85 -15.94 -12.43 0.52
N GLY A 86 -15.70 -12.74 -0.76
CA GLY A 86 -16.57 -12.33 -1.86
C GLY A 86 -16.80 -10.80 -1.85
N PRO A 87 -18.06 -10.33 -1.75
CA PRO A 87 -18.38 -8.90 -1.75
C PRO A 87 -18.24 -8.21 -0.38
N THR A 88 -17.69 -8.89 0.63
CA THR A 88 -17.65 -8.40 2.01
C THR A 88 -16.23 -8.26 2.52
N LEU A 89 -15.91 -7.16 3.20
CA LEU A 89 -14.73 -7.05 4.05
C LEU A 89 -15.10 -7.38 5.49
N ILE A 90 -14.33 -8.24 6.13
CA ILE A 90 -14.45 -8.58 7.55
C ILE A 90 -13.20 -8.03 8.24
N ALA A 91 -13.39 -7.05 9.12
CA ALA A 91 -12.32 -6.42 9.87
C ALA A 91 -12.52 -6.67 11.36
N TRP A 92 -11.47 -7.08 12.05
CA TRP A 92 -11.49 -7.24 13.49
C TRP A 92 -10.20 -6.72 14.11
N LYS A 93 -10.30 -6.32 15.37
CA LYS A 93 -9.13 -6.02 16.20
C LYS A 93 -9.28 -6.67 17.57
N GLN A 94 -8.15 -7.01 18.15
CA GLN A 94 -8.00 -7.37 19.54
C GLN A 94 -7.12 -6.30 20.20
N GLU A 95 -7.62 -5.69 21.28
CA GLU A 95 -6.92 -4.63 22.00
C GLU A 95 -7.21 -4.82 23.49
N ASN A 96 -6.17 -4.90 24.33
CA ASN A 96 -6.30 -5.13 25.78
C ASN A 96 -7.15 -6.36 26.15
N GLY A 97 -7.11 -7.42 25.33
CA GLY A 97 -7.87 -8.65 25.54
C GLY A 97 -9.33 -8.59 25.07
N GLU A 98 -9.82 -7.43 24.62
CA GLU A 98 -11.15 -7.29 24.04
C GLU A 98 -11.10 -7.42 22.53
N ARG A 99 -12.07 -8.14 21.95
CA ARG A 99 -12.20 -8.32 20.50
C ARG A 99 -13.40 -7.56 19.97
N SER A 100 -13.21 -6.81 18.90
CA SER A 100 -14.28 -6.17 18.13
C SER A 100 -14.19 -6.56 16.66
N GLU A 101 -15.34 -6.69 16.00
CA GLU A 101 -15.46 -7.05 14.57
C GLU A 101 -16.47 -6.13 13.88
N ARG A 102 -16.21 -5.79 12.63
CA ARG A 102 -17.13 -5.10 11.72
C ARG A 102 -17.11 -5.75 10.34
N ARG A 103 -18.25 -5.68 9.66
CA ARG A 103 -18.45 -6.23 8.32
C ARG A 103 -18.98 -5.16 7.39
N TYR A 104 -18.41 -5.08 6.18
CA TYR A 104 -18.76 -4.08 5.19
C TYR A 104 -19.06 -4.75 3.86
N LYS A 105 -20.25 -4.51 3.30
CA LYS A 105 -20.59 -4.93 1.93
C LYS A 105 -19.99 -3.92 0.96
N VAL A 106 -18.94 -4.31 0.25
CA VAL A 106 -18.19 -3.47 -0.70
C VAL A 106 -18.34 -3.95 -2.15
N GLY A 107 -19.05 -5.05 -2.39
CA GLY A 107 -19.26 -5.55 -3.76
C GLY A 107 -17.94 -5.85 -4.47
N ASN A 108 -17.75 -5.26 -5.64
CA ASN A 108 -16.52 -5.34 -6.44
C ASN A 108 -15.61 -4.12 -6.26
N ASP A 109 -15.91 -3.23 -5.31
CA ASP A 109 -15.14 -2.02 -5.11
C ASP A 109 -13.70 -2.35 -4.68
N LEU A 110 -12.76 -1.48 -5.06
CA LEU A 110 -11.35 -1.65 -4.75
C LEU A 110 -11.11 -1.42 -3.26
N TRP A 111 -10.48 -2.39 -2.63
CA TRP A 111 -9.93 -2.25 -1.28
C TRP A 111 -8.41 -2.27 -1.38
N LEU A 112 -7.78 -1.15 -1.03
CA LEU A 112 -6.33 -0.94 -1.13
C LEU A 112 -5.82 -0.49 0.22
N GLN A 113 -5.47 -1.42 1.10
CA GLN A 113 -5.16 -1.11 2.49
C GLN A 113 -3.78 -0.43 2.68
N GLU A 114 -2.82 -0.73 1.80
CA GLU A 114 -1.44 -0.22 1.87
C GLU A 114 -1.02 0.43 0.55
N PHE A 115 -0.89 1.75 0.55
CA PHE A 115 -0.75 2.55 -0.69
C PHE A 115 0.61 2.33 -1.36
N ASP A 116 1.64 2.16 -0.53
CA ASP A 116 3.06 2.05 -0.90
C ASP A 116 3.28 1.01 -2.02
N PHE A 117 2.51 -0.07 -1.97
CA PHE A 117 2.59 -1.17 -2.93
C PHE A 117 1.36 -1.30 -3.83
N SER A 118 0.18 -0.89 -3.33
CA SER A 118 -1.09 -1.10 -4.04
C SER A 118 -1.29 -0.12 -5.21
N PHE A 119 -0.63 1.04 -5.18
CA PHE A 119 -0.80 2.04 -6.22
C PHE A 119 0.02 1.78 -7.48
N LYS A 120 0.97 0.84 -7.46
CA LYS A 120 1.87 0.60 -8.62
C LYS A 120 1.13 0.48 -9.97
N PRO A 121 0.05 -0.31 -10.13
CA PRO A 121 -0.70 -0.36 -11.39
C PRO A 121 -1.36 0.98 -11.75
N PHE A 122 -1.88 1.70 -10.76
CA PHE A 122 -2.43 3.05 -10.96
C PHE A 122 -1.34 4.03 -11.44
N ILE A 123 -0.16 4.05 -10.82
CA ILE A 123 0.96 4.91 -11.21
C ILE A 123 1.37 4.67 -12.66
N LEU A 124 1.51 3.41 -13.05
CA LEU A 124 1.94 3.01 -14.40
C LEU A 124 0.83 3.14 -15.47
N SER A 125 -0.42 3.32 -15.06
CA SER A 125 -1.55 3.49 -15.99
C SER A 125 -1.67 4.92 -16.53
N GLY A 126 -2.49 5.11 -17.57
CA GLY A 126 -2.91 6.44 -18.04
C GLY A 126 -4.02 7.09 -17.18
N CYS A 127 -4.54 6.41 -16.15
CA CYS A 127 -5.64 6.92 -15.34
C CYS A 127 -5.21 8.14 -14.51
N ARG A 128 -6.05 9.18 -14.47
CA ARG A 128 -5.80 10.40 -13.69
C ARG A 128 -6.08 10.21 -12.20
N ASP A 129 -7.12 9.47 -11.88
CA ASP A 129 -7.54 9.20 -10.51
C ASP A 129 -8.04 7.76 -10.35
N ILE A 130 -8.06 7.31 -9.10
CA ILE A 130 -8.60 6.02 -8.68
C ILE A 130 -9.36 6.19 -7.37
N LYS A 131 -10.53 5.55 -7.28
CA LYS A 131 -11.33 5.46 -6.06
C LYS A 131 -11.15 4.08 -5.44
N PHE A 132 -11.05 4.05 -4.12
CA PHE A 132 -10.86 2.83 -3.36
C PHE A 132 -11.30 3.06 -1.91
N SER A 133 -11.46 1.99 -1.16
CA SER A 133 -11.76 2.05 0.27
C SER A 133 -10.59 1.53 1.09
N ILE A 134 -10.52 1.99 2.34
CA ILE A 134 -9.64 1.47 3.40
C ILE A 134 -10.46 1.22 4.67
N ILE A 135 -9.95 0.37 5.55
CA ILE A 135 -10.48 0.27 6.92
C ILE A 135 -9.47 0.90 7.88
N HIS A 136 -9.94 1.86 8.69
CA HIS A 136 -9.09 2.53 9.67
C HIS A 136 -8.76 1.58 10.82
N PRO A 137 -7.48 1.29 11.11
CA PRO A 137 -7.09 0.23 12.06
C PRO A 137 -7.61 0.46 13.49
N LYS A 138 -7.58 1.70 13.99
CA LYS A 138 -8.03 2.00 15.36
C LYS A 138 -9.55 1.88 15.57
N LYS A 139 -10.36 2.36 14.62
CA LYS A 139 -11.83 2.49 14.75
C LYS A 139 -12.62 1.40 14.01
N LEU A 140 -11.93 0.62 13.16
CA LEU A 140 -12.51 -0.30 12.19
C LEU A 140 -13.49 0.35 11.22
N ASP A 141 -13.46 1.68 11.04
CA ASP A 141 -14.37 2.40 10.14
C ASP A 141 -13.93 2.26 8.68
N LEU A 142 -14.87 2.01 7.77
CA LEU A 142 -14.64 2.06 6.32
C LEU A 142 -14.53 3.52 5.86
N HIS A 143 -13.52 3.81 5.05
CA HIS A 143 -13.31 5.13 4.46
C HIS A 143 -13.12 5.02 2.96
N ASP A 144 -13.94 5.73 2.22
CA ASP A 144 -13.79 5.86 0.78
C ASP A 144 -12.85 7.02 0.45
N MET A 145 -11.87 6.71 -0.39
CA MET A 145 -10.73 7.53 -0.70
C MET A 145 -10.67 7.79 -2.20
N VAL A 146 -9.93 8.85 -2.57
CA VAL A 146 -9.52 9.10 -3.94
C VAL A 146 -8.04 9.44 -3.97
N ALA A 147 -7.30 8.79 -4.87
CA ALA A 147 -5.94 9.16 -5.23
C ALA A 147 -5.96 9.84 -6.59
N THR A 148 -5.30 10.99 -6.72
CA THR A 148 -5.28 11.78 -7.95
C THR A 148 -3.85 12.15 -8.31
N LYS A 149 -3.41 11.76 -9.51
CA LYS A 149 -2.13 12.20 -10.08
C LYS A 149 -2.13 13.72 -10.24
N GLN A 150 -1.06 14.33 -9.78
CA GLN A 150 -0.82 15.77 -9.88
C GLN A 150 0.25 16.00 -10.95
N LEU A 151 1.31 16.72 -10.58
CA LEU A 151 2.38 17.17 -11.44
C LEU A 151 3.55 16.18 -11.36
N PHE A 152 4.40 16.21 -12.38
CA PHE A 152 5.76 15.69 -12.27
C PHE A 152 6.64 16.74 -11.59
N GLU A 153 7.46 16.32 -10.64
CA GLU A 153 8.36 17.17 -9.86
C GLU A 153 9.73 16.50 -9.72
N ARG A 154 10.80 17.29 -9.70
CA ARG A 154 12.13 16.80 -9.34
C ARG A 154 12.36 16.99 -7.86
N LEU A 155 12.74 15.92 -7.16
CA LEU A 155 13.00 15.94 -5.73
C LEU A 155 14.38 15.36 -5.42
N LEU A 156 15.05 15.93 -4.42
CA LEU A 156 16.26 15.37 -3.83
C LEU A 156 15.86 14.31 -2.80
N ILE A 157 16.06 13.04 -3.12
CA ILE A 157 15.72 11.89 -2.25
C ILE A 157 17.01 11.12 -1.98
N ASN A 158 17.40 11.04 -0.70
CA ASN A 158 18.68 10.47 -0.24
C ASN A 158 19.90 11.09 -0.96
N GLY A 159 19.89 12.41 -1.18
CA GLY A 159 20.98 13.11 -1.87
C GLY A 159 21.03 12.90 -3.39
N VAL A 160 20.05 12.21 -3.98
CA VAL A 160 19.96 11.97 -5.43
C VAL A 160 18.73 12.69 -5.98
N GLU A 161 18.92 13.48 -7.04
CA GLU A 161 17.80 14.09 -7.75
C GLU A 161 17.03 13.02 -8.53
N ARG A 162 15.71 12.96 -8.34
CA ARG A 162 14.82 12.00 -9.01
C ARG A 162 13.63 12.74 -9.61
N GLU A 163 13.26 12.36 -10.83
CA GLU A 163 11.95 12.69 -11.37
C GLU A 163 10.90 11.87 -10.64
N THR A 164 9.83 12.52 -10.20
CA THR A 164 8.78 11.91 -9.40
C THR A 164 7.40 12.32 -9.91
N LEU A 165 6.42 11.43 -9.77
CA LEU A 165 5.01 11.75 -9.97
C LEU A 165 4.35 11.97 -8.62
N LYS A 166 3.88 13.20 -8.38
CA LYS A 166 3.12 13.52 -7.17
C LYS A 166 1.69 12.98 -7.30
N VAL A 167 1.21 12.33 -6.24
CA VAL A 167 -0.15 11.84 -6.08
C VAL A 167 -0.70 12.37 -4.77
N LYS A 168 -1.89 12.96 -4.83
CA LYS A 168 -2.62 13.39 -3.64
C LYS A 168 -3.69 12.37 -3.30
N VAL A 169 -3.74 11.94 -2.04
CA VAL A 169 -4.77 11.04 -1.51
C VAL A 169 -5.63 11.80 -0.53
N THR A 170 -6.96 11.67 -0.66
CA THR A 170 -7.92 12.35 0.22
C THR A 170 -9.11 11.44 0.54
N LEU A 171 -9.81 11.73 1.63
CA LEU A 171 -11.16 11.23 1.86
C LEU A 171 -12.13 11.78 0.80
N THR A 172 -13.18 11.04 0.47
CA THR A 172 -14.22 11.50 -0.45
C THR A 172 -15.22 12.47 0.20
N GLY A 173 -15.96 13.20 -0.63
CA GLY A 173 -17.03 14.11 -0.20
C GLY A 173 -16.55 15.28 0.65
N PHE A 174 -17.36 15.71 1.63
CA PHE A 174 -17.03 16.80 2.54
C PHE A 174 -15.85 16.47 3.48
N LYS A 175 -15.52 15.19 3.63
CA LYS A 175 -14.46 14.74 4.54
C LYS A 175 -13.05 14.99 4.02
N LYS A 176 -12.89 15.35 2.73
CA LYS A 176 -11.61 15.67 2.10
C LYS A 176 -10.78 16.75 2.81
N MET A 177 -11.43 17.59 3.63
CA MET A 177 -10.77 18.66 4.38
C MET A 177 -10.13 18.17 5.68
N PHE A 178 -10.53 17.01 6.20
CA PHE A 178 -10.04 16.51 7.50
C PHE A 178 -8.74 15.73 7.40
N TRP A 179 -8.43 15.19 6.22
CA TRP A 179 -7.23 14.40 6.02
C TRP A 179 -6.80 14.37 4.56
N HIS A 180 -5.48 14.45 4.34
CA HIS A 180 -4.86 14.17 3.06
C HIS A 180 -3.44 13.64 3.26
N ALA A 181 -2.93 12.97 2.24
CA ALA A 181 -1.53 12.61 2.11
C ALA A 181 -1.02 13.02 0.73
N ASP A 182 0.24 13.46 0.70
CA ASP A 182 0.99 13.63 -0.54
C ASP A 182 2.01 12.50 -0.66
N LEU A 183 2.01 11.84 -1.81
CA LEU A 183 2.88 10.72 -2.14
C LEU A 183 3.63 11.04 -3.43
N TRP A 184 4.90 10.68 -3.50
CA TRP A 184 5.72 10.83 -4.70
C TRP A 184 6.24 9.47 -5.11
N PHE A 185 5.91 9.07 -6.34
CA PHE A 185 6.25 7.79 -6.90
C PHE A 185 7.30 7.93 -7.99
N ASP A 186 8.11 6.89 -8.18
CA ASP A 186 8.89 6.71 -9.40
C ASP A 186 7.92 6.47 -10.56
N PRO A 187 7.88 7.34 -11.59
CA PRO A 187 6.90 7.21 -12.67
C PRO A 187 7.15 6.03 -13.60
N GLN A 188 8.38 5.48 -13.62
CA GLN A 188 8.74 4.36 -14.47
C GLN A 188 8.59 3.02 -13.73
N ALA A 189 8.99 2.97 -12.46
CA ALA A 189 8.92 1.76 -11.65
C ALA A 189 7.60 1.62 -10.89
N GLY A 190 6.89 2.73 -10.62
CA GLY A 190 5.67 2.76 -9.83
C GLY A 190 5.88 2.54 -8.33
N ASP A 191 7.13 2.66 -7.86
CA ASP A 191 7.49 2.46 -6.46
C ASP A 191 7.34 3.77 -5.68
N LEU A 192 6.84 3.72 -4.44
CA LEU A 192 6.76 4.88 -3.57
C LEU A 192 8.16 5.34 -3.15
N LEU A 193 8.48 6.61 -3.40
CA LEU A 193 9.76 7.21 -3.02
C LEU A 193 9.66 8.07 -1.76
N LEU A 194 8.55 8.79 -1.60
CA LEU A 194 8.32 9.71 -0.49
C LEU A 194 6.82 9.78 -0.17
N TYR A 195 6.49 9.78 1.11
CA TYR A 195 5.14 9.98 1.63
C TYR A 195 5.17 11.06 2.70
N LYS A 196 4.18 11.94 2.69
CA LYS A 196 3.97 12.98 3.69
C LYS A 196 2.50 13.06 4.06
N ALA A 197 2.19 12.93 5.34
CA ALA A 197 0.84 13.15 5.85
C ALA A 197 0.87 13.57 7.32
N ASN A 198 -0.23 14.19 7.75
CA ASN A 198 -0.56 14.37 9.15
C ASN A 198 -1.79 13.50 9.49
N GLU A 199 -1.96 13.11 10.75
CA GLU A 199 -3.15 12.36 11.21
C GLU A 199 -4.38 13.29 11.41
N GLY A 200 -4.21 14.60 11.24
CA GLY A 200 -5.26 15.61 11.29
C GLY A 200 -4.73 17.02 11.58
N PRO A 201 -5.60 17.98 11.88
CA PRO A 201 -5.19 19.31 12.33
C PRO A 201 -4.30 19.23 13.57
N ASN A 202 -3.20 19.99 13.58
CA ASN A 202 -2.23 20.08 14.69
C ASN A 202 -1.55 18.77 15.11
N THR A 203 -1.58 17.72 14.28
CA THR A 203 -0.79 16.50 14.52
C THR A 203 0.56 16.58 13.82
N PRO A 204 1.63 15.97 14.38
CA PRO A 204 2.93 15.87 13.73
C PRO A 204 2.84 15.36 12.29
N THR A 205 3.66 15.93 11.42
CA THR A 205 3.79 15.42 10.05
C THR A 205 4.69 14.19 10.06
N SER A 206 4.18 13.09 9.54
CA SER A 206 4.97 11.89 9.26
C SER A 206 5.56 12.01 7.86
N VAL A 207 6.86 11.84 7.75
CA VAL A 207 7.58 11.72 6.48
C VAL A 207 8.12 10.31 6.36
N ILE A 208 7.82 9.62 5.27
CA ILE A 208 8.35 8.28 4.99
C ILE A 208 9.10 8.32 3.67
N THR A 209 10.36 7.89 3.65
CA THR A 209 11.24 7.97 2.48
C THR A 209 11.80 6.59 2.17
N LEU A 210 11.80 6.20 0.89
CA LEU A 210 12.46 4.98 0.43
C LEU A 210 13.97 5.16 0.63
N PHE A 211 14.57 4.34 1.49
CA PHE A 211 16.01 4.33 1.73
C PHE A 211 16.72 3.41 0.73
N SER A 212 16.26 2.18 0.58
CA SER A 212 16.85 1.21 -0.34
C SER A 212 15.82 0.23 -0.90
N LYS A 213 16.11 -0.29 -2.10
CA LYS A 213 15.40 -1.38 -2.74
C LYS A 213 16.42 -2.39 -3.28
N THR A 214 16.26 -3.66 -2.93
CA THR A 214 17.14 -4.75 -3.35
C THR A 214 16.31 -5.85 -4.01
N LEU A 215 16.80 -6.37 -5.14
CA LEU A 215 16.26 -7.57 -5.79
C LEU A 215 17.16 -8.75 -5.40
N GLU A 216 16.57 -9.79 -4.84
CA GLU A 216 17.25 -11.04 -4.42
C GLU A 216 16.87 -12.20 -5.36
#